data_AF-A0A5C4VWE8-F1
#
_entry.id   AF-A0A5C4VWE8-F1
#
_cell.length_a   1.000
_cell.length_b   1.000
_cell.length_c   1.000
_cell.angle_alpha   90.00
_cell.angle_beta   90.00
_cell.angle_gamma   90.00
#
_symmetry.space_group_name_H-M   'P 1'
#
loop_
_entity.id
_entity.type
_entity.pdbx_description
1 polymer ?
#
loop_
_entity_poly.entity_id
_entity_poly.type
_entity_poly.pdbx_seq_one_letter_code
_entity_poly.pdbx_strand_id
1 'polypeptide(L)'
;MIRERREQDLGRLADMLLELPDGPGVLAGRSPRTWLTEIEADLSWVFDQAPVSVAPTRNVVGHVQVYRPPADVAWVDRAAEAAGVAPERLLVIGRLFVRRMKHDQGIARYLLKEAVGQIAAQGQVAVLDPDGLALVPPALVTRLRFAGDPPVLGPLSG
;
A
#
# COMPACT_ATOMS: atom_id res chain seq x y z
N MET A 1 5.99 12.12 8.15
CA MET A 1 4.82 12.83 7.59
C MET A 1 4.35 12.10 6.35
N ILE A 2 3.05 11.93 6.17
CA ILE A 2 2.48 11.37 4.92
C ILE A 2 2.29 12.52 3.93
N ARG A 3 2.70 12.32 2.69
CA ARG A 3 2.51 13.28 1.59
C ARG A 3 2.37 12.55 0.26
N GLU A 4 1.89 13.27 -0.75
CA GLU A 4 1.92 12.79 -2.13
C GLU A 4 3.34 12.43 -2.57
N ARG A 5 3.44 11.29 -3.26
CA ARG A 5 4.63 10.83 -3.95
C ARG A 5 4.88 11.74 -5.14
N ARG A 6 6.13 12.18 -5.28
CA ARG A 6 6.60 12.98 -6.40
C ARG A 6 7.54 12.16 -7.27
N GLU A 7 7.75 12.63 -8.49
CA GLU A 7 8.68 12.04 -9.43
C GLU A 7 10.09 11.86 -8.84
N GLN A 8 10.53 12.82 -8.00
CA GLN A 8 11.86 12.78 -7.37
C GLN A 8 12.00 11.68 -6.30
N ASP A 9 10.88 11.13 -5.79
CA ASP A 9 10.92 10.06 -4.80
C ASP A 9 11.18 8.69 -5.44
N LEU A 10 10.95 8.54 -6.73
CA LEU A 10 10.99 7.24 -7.43
C LEU A 10 12.34 6.55 -7.34
N GLY A 11 13.45 7.29 -7.44
CA GLY A 11 14.79 6.72 -7.29
C GLY A 11 14.98 6.11 -5.91
N ARG A 12 14.61 6.85 -4.85
CA ARG A 12 14.74 6.37 -3.47
C ARG A 12 13.82 5.18 -3.18
N LEU A 13 12.61 5.20 -3.73
CA LEU A 13 11.65 4.10 -3.60
C LEU A 13 12.12 2.84 -4.33
N ALA A 14 12.72 2.99 -5.51
CA ALA A 14 13.31 1.89 -6.26
C ALA A 14 14.46 1.23 -5.47
N ASP A 15 15.36 2.02 -4.90
CA ASP A 15 16.45 1.51 -4.05
C ASP A 15 15.89 0.77 -2.83
N MET A 16 14.91 1.37 -2.16
CA MET A 16 14.27 0.77 -0.98
C MET A 16 13.59 -0.55 -1.32
N LEU A 17 12.96 -0.66 -2.48
CA LEU A 17 12.32 -1.90 -2.93
C LEU A 17 13.35 -3.02 -3.13
N LEU A 18 14.52 -2.70 -3.69
CA LEU A 18 15.61 -3.65 -3.86
C LEU A 18 16.32 -4.03 -2.54
N GLU A 19 16.28 -3.16 -1.53
CA GLU A 19 16.79 -3.44 -0.18
C GLU A 19 15.91 -4.45 0.60
N LEU A 20 14.64 -4.65 0.20
CA LEU A 20 13.72 -5.58 0.86
C LEU A 20 13.94 -7.01 0.37
N PRO A 21 13.98 -8.03 1.25
CA PRO A 21 14.21 -9.41 0.82
C PRO A 21 13.20 -9.95 -0.20
N ASP A 22 11.93 -9.59 -0.04
CA ASP A 22 10.85 -10.01 -0.93
C ASP A 22 10.68 -9.06 -2.13
N GLY A 23 11.44 -7.96 -2.16
CA GLY A 23 11.40 -6.93 -3.20
C GLY A 23 11.63 -7.48 -4.61
N PRO A 24 12.76 -8.17 -4.89
CA PRO A 24 12.99 -8.77 -6.20
C PRO A 24 11.89 -9.75 -6.63
N GLY A 25 11.27 -10.46 -5.68
CA GLY A 25 10.19 -11.41 -5.96
C GLY A 25 8.94 -10.73 -6.51
N VAL A 26 8.47 -9.67 -5.84
CA VAL A 26 7.26 -8.95 -6.27
C VAL A 26 7.42 -8.17 -7.58
N LEU A 27 8.67 -7.85 -7.94
CA LEU A 27 8.96 -7.20 -9.22
C LEU A 27 8.65 -8.10 -10.41
N ALA A 28 8.72 -9.43 -10.26
CA ALA A 28 8.45 -10.39 -11.33
C ALA A 28 9.17 -10.06 -12.66
N GLY A 29 10.44 -9.64 -12.57
CA GLY A 29 11.25 -9.27 -13.74
C GLY A 29 11.07 -7.83 -14.25
N ARG A 30 10.14 -7.05 -13.69
CA ARG A 30 9.99 -5.62 -14.00
C ARG A 30 11.09 -4.80 -13.36
N SER A 31 11.42 -3.64 -13.95
CA SER A 31 12.25 -2.66 -13.25
C SER A 31 11.47 -2.07 -12.06
N PRO A 32 12.14 -1.72 -10.94
CA PRO A 32 11.47 -1.09 -9.80
C PRO A 32 10.67 0.17 -10.19
N ARG A 33 11.21 0.97 -11.10
CA ARG A 33 10.55 2.19 -11.58
C ARG A 33 9.28 1.89 -12.37
N THR A 34 9.33 0.90 -13.27
CA THR A 34 8.15 0.41 -14.01
C THR A 34 7.12 -0.11 -13.02
N TRP A 35 7.54 -0.98 -12.09
CA TRP A 35 6.66 -1.49 -11.04
C TRP A 35 6.11 -0.40 -10.13
N LEU A 36 6.70 0.79 -10.01
CA LEU A 36 6.10 1.88 -9.21
C LEU A 36 5.10 2.72 -10.00
N THR A 37 5.10 2.64 -11.33
CA THR A 37 4.42 3.62 -12.21
C THR A 37 3.44 3.01 -13.19
N GLU A 38 3.48 1.70 -13.42
CA GLU A 38 2.62 1.01 -14.40
C GLU A 38 1.14 0.93 -14.02
N ILE A 39 0.79 1.17 -12.75
CA ILE A 39 -0.60 1.24 -12.30
C ILE A 39 -0.99 2.71 -12.21
N GLU A 40 -2.11 3.05 -12.86
CA GLU A 40 -2.78 4.33 -12.67
C GLU A 40 -3.42 4.35 -11.28
N ALA A 41 -2.75 5.02 -10.36
CA ALA A 41 -3.17 5.06 -8.96
C ALA A 41 -3.94 6.35 -8.65
N ASP A 42 -5.14 6.20 -8.08
CA ASP A 42 -5.95 7.30 -7.54
C ASP A 42 -5.15 8.07 -6.48
N LEU A 43 -4.34 7.36 -5.69
CA LEU A 43 -3.44 7.95 -4.71
C LEU A 43 -2.08 7.25 -4.73
N SER A 44 -1.02 8.04 -4.64
CA SER A 44 0.33 7.56 -4.37
C SER A 44 0.93 8.38 -3.25
N TRP A 45 1.15 7.77 -2.10
CA TRP A 45 1.67 8.45 -0.91
C TRP A 45 3.01 7.87 -0.47
N VAL A 46 3.80 8.71 0.18
CA VAL A 46 5.04 8.35 0.84
C VAL A 46 5.01 8.77 2.30
N PHE A 47 5.75 8.04 3.13
CA PHE A 47 6.13 8.51 4.46
C PHE A 47 7.52 9.13 4.40
N ASP A 48 7.58 10.44 4.57
CA ASP A 48 8.81 11.24 4.62
C ASP A 48 9.21 11.49 6.07
N GLN A 49 10.41 11.09 6.46
CA GLN A 49 10.92 11.26 7.83
C GLN A 49 11.50 12.67 8.09
N ALA A 50 11.29 13.63 7.18
CA ALA A 50 11.60 15.04 7.43
C ALA A 50 11.01 15.54 8.78
N PRO A 51 11.77 16.30 9.58
CA PRO A 51 11.21 17.14 10.62
C PRO A 51 10.19 18.11 10.03
N VAL A 52 9.06 18.32 10.70
CA VAL A 52 7.93 19.16 10.23
C VAL A 52 8.35 20.61 9.92
N SER A 53 9.47 21.08 10.47
CA SER A 53 10.01 22.43 10.30
C SER A 53 10.95 22.61 9.10
N VAL A 54 11.26 21.55 8.34
CA VAL A 54 12.15 21.61 7.18
C VAL A 54 11.37 21.16 5.95
N ALA A 55 11.56 21.85 4.82
CA ALA A 55 11.00 21.47 3.53
C ALA A 55 11.18 19.96 3.25
N PRO A 56 10.21 19.29 2.58
CA PRO A 56 10.21 17.85 2.40
C PRO A 56 11.60 17.32 2.03
N THR A 57 12.09 16.40 2.85
CA THR A 57 13.43 15.85 2.71
C THR A 57 13.36 14.65 1.76
N ARG A 58 14.48 14.30 1.12
CA ARG A 58 14.57 13.05 0.36
C ARG A 58 14.61 11.79 1.25
N ASN A 59 14.20 11.89 2.52
CA ASN A 59 14.17 10.78 3.48
C ASN A 59 12.83 10.04 3.45
N VAL A 60 12.43 9.62 2.25
CA VAL A 60 11.30 8.71 2.08
C VAL A 60 11.69 7.34 2.64
N VAL A 61 10.84 6.81 3.52
CA VAL A 61 11.04 5.53 4.20
C VAL A 61 9.84 4.60 4.08
N GLY A 62 8.75 5.01 3.42
CA GLY A 62 7.60 4.17 3.17
C GLY A 62 6.77 4.66 2.00
N HIS A 63 5.96 3.77 1.44
CA HIS A 63 5.12 4.04 0.28
C HIS A 63 3.83 3.22 0.35
N VAL A 64 2.77 3.74 -0.27
CA VAL A 64 1.50 3.05 -0.50
C VAL A 64 0.82 3.63 -1.75
N GLN A 65 0.11 2.78 -2.49
CA GLN A 65 -0.80 3.20 -3.55
C GLN A 65 -2.23 2.77 -3.24
N VAL A 66 -3.17 3.61 -3.67
CA VAL A 66 -4.59 3.27 -3.77
C VAL A 66 -4.98 3.34 -5.23
N TYR A 67 -5.61 2.29 -5.74
CA TYR A 67 -5.98 2.20 -7.15
C TYR A 67 -7.22 1.34 -7.35
N ARG A 68 -7.82 1.45 -8.54
CA ARG A 68 -8.97 0.65 -8.94
C ARG A 68 -8.55 -0.81 -9.14
N PRO A 69 -9.37 -1.79 -8.69
CA PRO A 69 -9.04 -3.19 -8.92
C PRO A 69 -8.88 -3.47 -10.43
N PRO A 70 -7.94 -4.34 -10.82
CA PRO A 70 -7.82 -4.78 -12.21
C PRO A 70 -9.11 -5.49 -12.63
N ALA A 71 -9.53 -5.25 -13.89
CA ALA A 71 -10.67 -5.95 -14.47
C ALA A 71 -10.38 -7.44 -14.64
N ASP A 72 -11.43 -8.26 -14.58
CA ASP A 72 -11.40 -9.70 -14.87
C ASP A 72 -10.44 -10.53 -13.99
N VAL A 73 -10.21 -10.09 -12.74
CA VAL A 73 -9.39 -10.83 -11.78
C VAL A 73 -10.24 -11.49 -10.71
N ALA A 74 -10.22 -12.82 -10.65
CA ALA A 74 -11.09 -13.62 -9.79
C ALA A 74 -11.00 -13.31 -8.28
N TRP A 75 -9.88 -12.76 -7.80
CA TRP A 75 -9.79 -12.36 -6.40
C TRP A 75 -10.66 -11.14 -6.09
N VAL A 76 -10.86 -10.24 -7.06
CA VAL A 76 -11.68 -9.04 -6.90
C VAL A 76 -13.14 -9.44 -6.64
N ASP A 77 -13.66 -10.39 -7.41
CA ASP A 77 -15.02 -10.90 -7.24
C ASP A 77 -15.20 -11.55 -5.85
N ARG A 78 -14.24 -12.37 -5.42
CA ARG A 78 -14.26 -12.99 -4.08
C ARG A 78 -14.21 -11.94 -2.97
N ALA A 79 -13.44 -10.87 -3.15
CA ALA A 79 -13.36 -9.76 -2.19
C ALA A 79 -14.69 -9.00 -2.12
N ALA A 80 -15.31 -8.76 -3.28
CA ALA A 80 -16.58 -8.05 -3.40
C ALA A 80 -17.70 -8.85 -2.72
N GLU A 81 -17.76 -10.15 -2.99
CA GLU A 81 -18.70 -11.08 -2.35
C GLU A 81 -18.51 -11.11 -0.83
N ALA A 82 -17.27 -11.28 -0.34
CA ALA A 82 -16.97 -11.29 1.08
C ALA A 82 -17.33 -9.97 1.79
N ALA A 83 -17.19 -8.85 1.10
CA ALA A 83 -17.56 -7.53 1.58
C ALA A 83 -19.06 -7.22 1.43
N GLY A 84 -19.82 -8.02 0.67
CA GLY A 84 -21.23 -7.77 0.37
C GLY A 84 -21.46 -6.52 -0.49
N VAL A 85 -20.52 -6.17 -1.37
CA VAL A 85 -20.59 -4.99 -2.26
C VAL A 85 -20.30 -5.36 -3.70
N ALA A 86 -20.62 -4.47 -4.64
CA ALA A 86 -20.22 -4.63 -6.04
C ALA A 86 -18.70 -4.39 -6.23
N PRO A 87 -18.03 -5.04 -7.19
CA PRO A 87 -16.59 -4.85 -7.44
C PRO A 87 -16.16 -3.39 -7.62
N GLU A 88 -17.00 -2.55 -8.22
CA GLU A 88 -16.71 -1.13 -8.46
C GLU A 88 -16.70 -0.29 -7.18
N ARG A 89 -17.19 -0.85 -6.06
CA ARG A 89 -17.13 -0.26 -4.72
C ARG A 89 -15.82 -0.55 -4.02
N LEU A 90 -14.95 -1.38 -4.60
CA LEU A 90 -13.66 -1.72 -4.03
C LEU A 90 -12.58 -0.72 -4.48
N LEU A 91 -11.67 -0.41 -3.56
CA LEU A 91 -10.38 0.21 -3.86
C LEU A 91 -9.26 -0.63 -3.26
N VAL A 92 -8.22 -0.84 -4.04
CA VAL A 92 -7.07 -1.67 -3.68
C VAL A 92 -6.03 -0.79 -3.02
N ILE A 93 -5.61 -1.17 -1.81
CA ILE A 93 -4.40 -0.67 -1.18
C ILE A 93 -3.29 -1.65 -1.54
N GLY A 94 -2.41 -1.21 -2.43
CA GLY A 94 -1.29 -2.01 -2.91
C GLY A 94 0.03 -1.26 -2.82
N ARG A 95 1.10 -1.97 -3.17
CA ARG A 95 2.47 -1.45 -3.14
C ARG A 95 2.82 -0.77 -1.82
N LEU A 96 2.32 -1.34 -0.72
CA LEU A 96 2.61 -0.94 0.64
C LEU A 96 3.94 -1.55 1.05
N PHE A 97 4.97 -0.72 1.20
CA PHE A 97 6.26 -1.16 1.69
C PHE A 97 6.97 -0.06 2.47
N VAL A 98 7.76 -0.47 3.45
CA VAL A 98 8.48 0.41 4.37
C VAL A 98 9.90 -0.09 4.52
N ARG A 99 10.87 0.81 4.55
CA ARG A 99 12.25 0.48 4.83
C ARG A 99 12.35 -0.26 6.15
N ARG A 100 13.12 -1.34 6.21
CA ARG A 100 13.42 -2.04 7.47
C ARG A 100 14.13 -1.11 8.44
N MET A 101 13.49 -0.84 9.57
CA MET A 101 14.01 0.02 10.63
C MET A 101 13.19 -0.17 11.92
N LYS A 102 13.68 0.36 13.05
CA LYS A 102 13.07 0.19 14.39
C LYS A 102 11.55 0.46 14.46
N HIS A 103 11.02 1.30 13.58
CA HIS A 103 9.62 1.75 13.59
C HIS A 103 8.86 1.43 12.29
N ASP A 104 9.35 0.50 11.48
CA ASP A 104 8.76 0.15 10.19
C ASP A 104 7.29 -0.29 10.29
N GLN A 105 6.94 -1.09 11.30
CA GLN A 105 5.56 -1.53 11.57
C GLN A 105 4.63 -0.35 11.89
N GLY A 106 5.12 0.62 12.66
CA GLY A 106 4.34 1.81 13.01
C GLY A 106 4.07 2.69 11.81
N ILE A 107 5.08 2.84 10.93
CA ILE A 107 4.96 3.59 9.68
C ILE A 107 3.99 2.88 8.73
N ALA A 108 4.12 1.57 8.54
CA ALA A 108 3.24 0.79 7.67
C ALA A 108 1.79 0.85 8.15
N ARG A 109 1.56 0.71 9.47
CA ARG A 109 0.23 0.85 10.08
C ARG A 109 -0.35 2.24 9.86
N TYR A 110 0.46 3.28 9.97
CA TYR A 110 -0.02 4.65 9.80
C TYR A 110 -0.39 4.94 8.35
N LEU A 111 0.44 4.55 7.38
CA LEU A 111 0.12 4.62 5.95
C LEU A 111 -1.18 3.87 5.62
N LEU A 112 -1.32 2.64 6.13
CA LEU A 112 -2.50 1.83 5.91
C LEU A 112 -3.76 2.47 6.51
N LYS A 113 -3.66 3.01 7.73
CA LYS A 113 -4.78 3.68 8.39
C LYS A 113 -5.25 4.90 7.60
N GLU A 114 -4.33 5.74 7.13
CA GLU A 114 -4.69 6.91 6.32
C GLU A 114 -5.32 6.49 4.98
N ALA A 115 -4.78 5.46 4.32
CA ALA A 115 -5.34 4.94 3.07
C ALA A 115 -6.77 4.40 3.26
N VAL A 116 -7.01 3.60 4.31
CA VAL A 116 -8.36 3.11 4.66
C VAL A 116 -9.31 4.27 4.97
N GLY A 117 -8.85 5.27 5.73
CA GLY A 117 -9.66 6.46 6.03
C GLY A 117 -10.06 7.23 4.77
N GLN A 118 -9.14 7.40 3.84
CA GLN A 118 -9.39 8.10 2.58
C GLN A 118 -10.33 7.32 1.64
N ILE A 119 -10.25 5.99 1.63
CA ILE A 119 -11.17 5.12 0.88
C ILE A 119 -12.58 5.18 1.50
N ALA A 120 -12.67 5.08 2.82
CA ALA A 120 -13.94 5.14 3.55
C ALA A 120 -14.65 6.49 3.39
N ALA A 121 -13.89 7.60 3.36
CA ALA A 121 -14.44 8.93 3.08
C ALA A 121 -15.08 9.06 1.69
N GLN A 122 -14.71 8.20 0.73
CA GLN A 122 -15.32 8.10 -0.59
C GLN A 122 -16.51 7.11 -0.63
N GLY A 123 -16.87 6.53 0.52
CA GLY A 123 -17.87 5.47 0.64
C GLY A 123 -17.43 4.14 0.02
N GLN A 124 -16.16 3.97 -0.32
CA GLN A 124 -15.62 2.75 -0.94
C GLN A 124 -15.16 1.76 0.14
N VAL A 125 -14.92 0.51 -0.26
CA VAL A 125 -14.41 -0.56 0.60
C VAL A 125 -12.95 -0.83 0.26
N ALA A 126 -12.09 -0.84 1.28
CA ALA A 126 -10.66 -1.08 1.11
C ALA A 126 -10.35 -2.59 1.11
N VAL A 127 -9.56 -3.02 0.13
CA VAL A 127 -9.00 -4.37 0.04
C VAL A 127 -7.49 -4.29 -0.13
N LEU A 128 -6.73 -5.29 0.34
CA LEU A 128 -5.28 -5.33 0.08
C LEU A 128 -4.99 -6.08 -1.21
N ASP A 129 -3.99 -5.60 -1.94
CA ASP A 129 -3.38 -6.31 -3.05
C ASP A 129 -2.70 -7.60 -2.54
N PRO A 130 -3.16 -8.80 -2.93
CA PRO A 130 -2.58 -10.06 -2.46
C PRO A 130 -1.12 -10.22 -2.88
N ASP A 131 -0.73 -9.74 -4.07
CA ASP A 131 0.64 -9.84 -4.58
C ASP A 131 1.59 -8.89 -3.82
N GLY A 132 1.04 -7.81 -3.27
CA GLY A 132 1.76 -6.83 -2.47
C GLY A 132 1.97 -7.21 -1.01
N LEU A 133 1.29 -8.26 -0.50
CA LEU A 133 1.34 -8.65 0.91
C LEU A 133 2.74 -9.05 1.38
N ALA A 134 3.56 -9.62 0.49
CA ALA A 134 4.93 -10.02 0.80
C ALA A 134 5.81 -8.86 1.26
N LEU A 135 5.47 -7.62 0.88
CA LEU A 135 6.21 -6.42 1.28
C LEU A 135 5.71 -5.79 2.59
N VAL A 136 4.56 -6.23 3.09
CA VAL A 136 3.97 -5.74 4.32
C VAL A 136 4.66 -6.44 5.50
N PRO A 137 5.07 -5.71 6.56
CA PRO A 137 5.67 -6.35 7.73
C PRO A 137 4.78 -7.50 8.26
N PRO A 138 5.29 -8.75 8.42
CA PRO A 138 4.47 -9.91 8.75
C PRO A 138 3.63 -9.74 10.03
N ALA A 139 4.19 -9.08 11.05
CA ALA A 139 3.50 -8.78 12.30
C ALA A 139 2.28 -7.86 12.11
N LEU A 140 2.27 -7.03 11.06
CA LEU A 140 1.12 -6.21 10.70
C LEU A 140 0.06 -7.05 9.99
N VAL A 141 0.47 -7.92 9.07
CA VAL A 141 -0.43 -8.89 8.39
C VAL A 141 -1.19 -9.74 9.42
N THR A 142 -0.50 -10.27 10.44
CA THR A 142 -1.16 -11.05 11.51
C THR A 142 -2.16 -10.25 12.36
N ARG A 143 -1.96 -8.94 12.52
CA ARG A 143 -2.81 -8.07 13.36
C ARG A 143 -4.02 -7.54 12.62
N LEU A 144 -3.92 -7.38 11.30
CA LEU A 144 -5.04 -7.02 10.46
C LEU A 144 -5.95 -8.25 10.42
N ARG A 145 -7.12 -8.16 11.06
CA ARG A 145 -8.14 -9.22 11.04
C ARG A 145 -8.72 -9.29 9.63
N PHE A 146 -8.04 -10.00 8.75
CA PHE A 146 -8.49 -10.22 7.38
C PHE A 146 -9.65 -11.21 7.38
N ALA A 147 -10.74 -10.83 6.73
CA ALA A 147 -11.82 -11.75 6.41
C ALA A 147 -11.65 -12.18 4.94
N GLY A 148 -11.53 -13.50 4.71
CA GLY A 148 -11.48 -14.09 3.38
C GLY A 148 -10.12 -14.09 2.68
N ASP A 149 -10.08 -14.78 1.55
CA ASP A 149 -9.00 -14.72 0.55
C ASP A 149 -9.62 -14.22 -0.77
N PRO A 150 -9.29 -13.00 -1.23
CA PRO A 150 -8.26 -12.09 -0.71
C PRO A 150 -8.75 -11.25 0.50
N PRO A 151 -7.80 -10.67 1.26
CA PRO A 151 -8.10 -9.94 2.49
C PRO A 151 -8.93 -8.66 2.30
N VAL A 152 -10.17 -8.66 2.83
CA VAL A 152 -10.96 -7.44 3.04
C VAL A 152 -10.58 -6.78 4.37
N LEU A 153 -10.36 -5.46 4.37
CA LEU A 153 -10.01 -4.72 5.59
C LEU A 153 -11.28 -4.33 6.36
N GLY A 154 -11.45 -4.92 7.55
CA GLY A 154 -12.44 -4.45 8.52
C GLY A 154 -12.04 -3.10 9.15
N PRO A 155 -12.97 -2.44 9.87
CA PRO A 155 -12.67 -1.21 10.59
C PRO A 155 -11.51 -1.45 11.57
N LEU A 156 -10.47 -0.60 11.49
CA LEU A 156 -9.31 -0.65 12.36
C LEU A 156 -9.71 -0.18 13.77
N SER A 157 -10.11 -1.09 14.65
CA SER A 157 -10.32 -0.79 16.07
C SER A 157 -8.98 -0.42 16.72
N GLY A 158 -8.95 0.74 17.37
CA GLY A 158 -7.78 1.34 18.04
C GLY A 158 -7.35 0.59 19.29
#